data_AF-A0A127B746-F1
#
_entry.id   AF-A0A127B746-F1
#
_cell.length_a   1.000
_cell.length_b   1.000
_cell.length_c   1.000
_cell.angle_alpha   90.00
_cell.angle_beta   90.00
_cell.angle_gamma   90.00
#
_symmetry.space_group_name_H-M   'P 1'
#
loop_
_entity.id
_entity.type
_entity.pdbx_description
1 polymer ?
#
loop_
_entity_poly.entity_id
_entity_poly.type
_entity_poly.pdbx_seq_one_letter_code
_entity_poly.pdbx_strand_id
1 'polypeptide(L)'
;MASDVEKVIRLFQRRETQEAVSEWIVQLAKKIHERPEDIIWFFEELRKRREWDKKLEELEKSAEDLPPEDLFELAVKEAESTPEIHKSTEELLIEARRNIRKFKRIENKLKHVGVI
;
A
#
# COMPACT_ATOMS: atom_id res chain seq x y z
N MET A 1 -11.09 7.80 -10.71
CA MET A 1 -10.18 6.67 -10.40
C MET A 1 -9.67 6.67 -8.94
N ALA A 2 -9.31 7.81 -8.33
CA ALA A 2 -8.97 7.84 -6.88
C ALA A 2 -10.17 7.54 -5.96
N SER A 3 -11.37 7.96 -6.38
CA SER A 3 -12.63 7.94 -5.61
C SER A 3 -13.12 6.53 -5.21
N ASP A 4 -12.97 5.52 -6.06
CA ASP A 4 -13.61 4.21 -5.82
C ASP A 4 -12.82 3.34 -4.83
N VAL A 5 -11.50 3.42 -4.85
CA VAL A 5 -10.63 2.78 -3.84
C VAL A 5 -10.85 3.41 -2.46
N GLU A 6 -10.97 4.73 -2.41
CA GLU A 6 -11.18 5.46 -1.15
C GLU A 6 -12.58 5.17 -0.57
N LYS A 7 -13.60 5.01 -1.42
CA LYS A 7 -14.94 4.55 -1.01
C LYS A 7 -14.89 3.14 -0.42
N VAL A 8 -14.25 2.17 -1.09
CA VAL A 8 -14.11 0.79 -0.59
C VAL A 8 -13.45 0.79 0.78
N ILE A 9 -12.36 1.55 0.96
CA ILE A 9 -11.62 1.64 2.23
C ILE A 9 -12.43 2.36 3.33
N ARG A 10 -13.18 3.43 3.01
CA ARG A 10 -14.08 4.08 3.98
C ARG A 10 -15.23 3.18 4.41
N LEU A 11 -15.70 2.29 3.53
CA LEU A 11 -16.75 1.32 3.84
C LEU A 11 -16.25 0.21 4.78
N PHE A 12 -14.95 -0.16 4.73
CA PHE A 12 -14.33 -1.04 5.74
C PHE A 12 -14.38 -0.47 7.16
N GLN A 13 -14.37 0.86 7.30
CA GLN A 13 -14.29 1.55 8.59
C GLN A 13 -15.66 1.80 9.26
N ARG A 14 -16.79 1.60 8.56
CA ARG A 14 -18.15 1.78 9.10
C ARG A 14 -18.80 0.42 9.40
N ARG A 15 -19.20 0.17 10.65
CA ARG A 15 -19.81 -1.10 11.12
C ARG A 15 -21.06 -1.51 10.32
N GLU A 16 -21.89 -0.55 9.91
CA GLU A 16 -23.14 -0.81 9.15
C GLU A 16 -22.90 -1.28 7.71
N THR A 17 -21.69 -1.13 7.16
CA THR A 17 -21.34 -1.52 5.79
C THR A 17 -20.35 -2.69 5.72
N GLN A 18 -19.94 -3.25 6.86
CA GLN A 18 -18.96 -4.33 6.91
C GLN A 18 -19.45 -5.62 6.25
N GLU A 19 -20.73 -5.95 6.36
CA GLU A 19 -21.30 -7.15 5.74
C GLU A 19 -21.29 -7.05 4.20
N ALA A 20 -21.81 -5.95 3.65
CA ALA A 20 -21.82 -5.72 2.20
C ALA A 20 -20.41 -5.66 1.60
N VAL A 21 -19.44 -5.06 2.31
CA VAL A 21 -18.03 -5.04 1.89
C VAL A 21 -17.41 -6.42 1.96
N SER A 22 -17.68 -7.17 3.04
CA SER A 22 -17.15 -8.54 3.21
C SER A 22 -17.68 -9.48 2.12
N GLU A 23 -18.98 -9.40 1.82
CA GLU A 23 -19.58 -10.16 0.72
C GLU A 23 -18.99 -9.77 -0.63
N TRP A 24 -18.81 -8.47 -0.89
CA TRP A 24 -18.18 -7.99 -2.12
C TRP A 24 -16.75 -8.50 -2.28
N ILE A 25 -15.94 -8.47 -1.21
CA ILE A 25 -14.57 -9.02 -1.22
C ILE A 25 -14.59 -10.51 -1.53
N VAL A 26 -15.48 -11.28 -0.89
CA VAL A 26 -15.60 -12.72 -1.13
C VAL A 26 -16.00 -13.00 -2.58
N GLN A 27 -16.94 -12.25 -3.14
CA GLN A 27 -17.35 -12.40 -4.53
C GLN A 27 -16.23 -12.01 -5.50
N LEU A 28 -15.51 -10.93 -5.23
CA LEU A 28 -14.39 -10.48 -6.03
C LEU A 28 -13.25 -11.49 -6.01
N ALA A 29 -12.89 -11.97 -4.82
CA ALA A 29 -11.88 -13.02 -4.61
C ALA A 29 -12.22 -14.28 -5.41
N LYS A 30 -13.48 -14.73 -5.37
CA LYS A 30 -13.97 -15.83 -6.21
C LYS A 30 -13.82 -15.54 -7.70
N LYS A 31 -14.22 -14.35 -8.15
CA LYS A 31 -14.19 -13.93 -9.56
C LYS A 31 -12.78 -13.91 -10.13
N ILE A 32 -11.79 -13.50 -9.35
CA ILE A 32 -10.39 -13.42 -9.81
C ILE A 32 -9.50 -14.56 -9.33
N HIS A 33 -10.08 -15.59 -8.70
CA HIS A 33 -9.38 -16.75 -8.16
C HIS A 33 -8.21 -16.34 -7.26
N GLU A 34 -8.50 -15.50 -6.26
CA GLU A 34 -7.59 -15.11 -5.19
C GLU A 34 -8.28 -15.36 -3.84
N ARG A 35 -7.53 -15.28 -2.75
CA ARG A 35 -8.13 -15.36 -1.41
C ARG A 35 -8.67 -14.01 -0.97
N PRO A 36 -9.77 -13.93 -0.21
CA PRO A 36 -10.28 -12.67 0.34
C PRO A 36 -9.21 -11.84 1.06
N GLU A 37 -8.34 -12.49 1.83
CA GLU A 37 -7.25 -11.83 2.57
C GLU A 37 -6.22 -11.21 1.63
N ASP A 38 -6.00 -11.79 0.45
CA ASP A 38 -5.08 -11.26 -0.55
C ASP A 38 -5.67 -10.00 -1.23
N ILE A 39 -7.00 -9.92 -1.36
CA ILE A 39 -7.70 -8.73 -1.84
C ILE A 39 -7.62 -7.59 -0.82
N ILE A 40 -7.87 -7.90 0.46
CA ILE A 40 -7.75 -6.95 1.56
C ILE A 40 -6.33 -6.39 1.60
N TRP A 41 -5.34 -7.28 1.64
CA TRP A 41 -3.92 -6.92 1.60
C TRP A 41 -3.58 -6.04 0.39
N PHE A 42 -4.09 -6.36 -0.81
CA PHE A 42 -3.82 -5.57 -2.01
C PHE A 42 -4.31 -4.12 -1.87
N PHE A 43 -5.53 -3.91 -1.39
CA PHE A 43 -6.07 -2.56 -1.22
C PHE A 43 -5.37 -1.79 -0.11
N GLU A 44 -4.94 -2.45 0.96
CA GLU A 44 -4.10 -1.85 2.00
C GLU A 44 -2.74 -1.40 1.45
N GLU A 45 -2.06 -2.26 0.68
CA GLU A 45 -0.77 -1.92 0.05
C GLU A 45 -0.91 -0.82 -1.00
N LEU A 46 -2.00 -0.83 -1.79
CA LEU A 46 -2.28 0.22 -2.77
C LEU A 46 -2.48 1.58 -2.08
N ARG A 47 -3.15 1.60 -0.92
CA ARG A 47 -3.31 2.81 -0.11
C ARG A 47 -1.97 3.30 0.43
N LYS A 48 -1.20 2.42 1.10
CA LYS A 48 0.12 2.76 1.62
C LYS A 48 1.00 3.35 0.54
N ARG A 49 1.00 2.74 -0.66
CA ARG A 49 1.78 3.25 -1.78
C ARG A 49 1.38 4.67 -2.18
N ARG A 50 0.08 4.98 -2.28
CA ARG A 50 -0.36 6.36 -2.56
C ARG A 50 0.04 7.35 -1.48
N GLU A 51 -0.01 6.93 -0.21
CA GLU A 51 0.45 7.74 0.91
C GLU A 51 1.97 7.98 0.84
N TRP A 52 2.75 6.96 0.48
CA TRP A 52 4.19 7.07 0.23
C TRP A 52 4.51 7.98 -0.96
N ASP A 53 3.81 7.84 -2.10
CA ASP A 53 4.00 8.69 -3.27
C ASP A 53 3.74 10.17 -2.91
N LYS A 54 2.69 10.45 -2.12
CA LYS A 54 2.38 11.80 -1.63
C LYS A 54 3.44 12.34 -0.68
N LYS A 55 3.90 11.52 0.28
CA LYS A 55 4.97 11.91 1.21
C LYS A 55 6.28 12.18 0.47
N LEU A 56 6.61 11.37 -0.54
CA LEU A 56 7.80 11.56 -1.36
C LEU A 56 7.72 12.90 -2.10
N GLU A 57 6.56 13.22 -2.70
CA GLU A 57 6.35 14.49 -3.39
C GLU A 57 6.45 15.70 -2.44
N GLU A 58 5.91 15.59 -1.22
CA GLU A 58 6.04 16.62 -0.18
C GLU A 58 7.50 16.78 0.27
N LEU A 59 8.21 15.65 0.43
CA LEU A 59 9.61 15.63 0.84
C LEU A 59 10.50 16.24 -0.25
N GLU A 60 10.34 15.85 -1.51
CA GLU A 60 11.05 16.41 -2.66
C GLU A 60 10.88 17.93 -2.71
N LYS A 61 9.65 18.44 -2.58
CA LYS A 61 9.37 19.89 -2.53
C LYS A 61 10.03 20.58 -1.33
N SER A 62 10.06 19.92 -0.18
CA SER A 62 10.68 20.49 1.02
C SER A 62 12.21 20.41 1.01
N ALA A 63 12.77 19.47 0.26
CA ALA A 63 14.20 19.16 0.19
C ALA A 63 14.91 19.86 -0.97
N GLU A 64 14.17 20.36 -1.96
CA GLU A 64 14.70 20.98 -3.18
C GLU A 64 15.68 22.14 -2.90
N ASP A 65 15.47 22.87 -1.80
CA ASP A 65 16.28 24.04 -1.40
C ASP A 65 17.09 23.83 -0.10
N LEU A 66 17.17 22.61 0.43
CA LEU A 66 17.91 22.34 1.68
C LEU A 66 19.41 22.13 1.42
N PRO A 67 20.29 22.71 2.25
CA PRO A 67 21.70 22.41 2.20
C PRO A 67 21.97 20.94 2.59
N PRO A 68 23.06 20.33 2.11
CA PRO A 68 23.38 18.91 2.38
C PRO A 68 23.42 18.52 3.87
N GLU A 69 23.78 19.46 4.74
CA GLU A 69 23.83 19.25 6.20
C GLU A 69 22.42 19.03 6.78
N ASP A 70 21.44 19.82 6.36
CA ASP A 70 20.06 19.71 6.83
C ASP A 70 19.38 18.43 6.30
N LEU A 71 19.72 18.01 5.07
CA LEU A 71 19.28 16.73 4.51
C LEU A 71 19.81 15.54 5.32
N PHE A 72 21.07 15.62 5.77
CA PHE A 72 21.68 14.60 6.59
C PHE A 72 21.01 14.52 7.98
N GLU A 73 20.75 15.66 8.62
CA GLU A 73 20.02 15.68 9.90
C GLU A 73 18.62 15.09 9.80
N LEU A 74 17.89 15.38 8.72
CA LEU A 74 16.58 14.80 8.46
C LEU A 74 16.65 13.28 8.29
N ALA A 75 17.63 12.78 7.53
CA ALA A 75 17.82 11.34 7.34
C ALA A 75 18.18 10.62 8.65
N VAL A 76 19.00 11.24 9.50
CA VAL A 76 19.34 10.70 10.84
C VAL A 76 18.11 10.64 11.74
N LYS A 77 17.34 11.73 11.84
CA LYS A 77 16.10 11.77 12.65
C LYS A 77 15.10 10.72 12.20
N GLU A 78 14.92 10.55 10.89
CA GLU A 78 14.02 9.53 10.35
C GLU A 78 14.52 8.12 10.70
N ALA A 79 15.83 7.86 10.55
CA ALA A 79 16.44 6.57 10.90
C ALA A 79 16.29 6.23 12.39
N GLU A 80 16.47 7.20 13.29
CA GLU A 80 16.27 7.04 14.74
C GLU A 80 14.80 6.78 15.10
N SER A 81 13.86 7.33 14.33
CA SER A 81 12.42 7.14 14.55
C SER A 81 11.87 5.84 13.95
N THR A 82 12.65 5.17 13.11
CA THR A 82 12.22 3.96 12.40
C THR A 82 12.28 2.74 13.35
N PRO A 83 11.25 1.89 13.39
CA PRO A 83 11.30 0.66 14.17
C PRO A 83 12.50 -0.21 13.80
N GLU A 84 13.13 -0.83 14.80
CA GLU A 84 14.25 -1.74 14.58
C GLU A 84 13.84 -2.90 13.66
N ILE A 85 14.57 -3.06 12.54
CA ILE A 85 14.33 -4.14 11.58
C ILE A 85 15.36 -5.25 11.87
N HIS A 86 14.92 -6.30 12.56
CA HIS A 86 15.77 -7.45 12.89
C HIS A 86 16.01 -8.43 11.72
N LYS A 87 15.66 -8.04 10.49
CA LYS A 87 15.83 -8.86 9.29
C LYS A 87 17.08 -8.43 8.53
N SER A 88 17.78 -9.40 7.97
CA SER A 88 18.87 -9.11 7.04
C SER A 88 18.35 -8.41 5.77
N THR A 89 19.22 -7.64 5.12
CA THR A 89 18.90 -7.00 3.83
C THR A 89 18.45 -8.03 2.78
N GLU A 90 19.06 -9.21 2.78
CA GLU A 90 18.69 -10.30 1.86
C GLU A 90 17.25 -10.79 2.11
N GLU A 91 16.88 -11.02 3.36
CA GLU A 91 15.50 -11.41 3.72
C GLU A 91 14.48 -10.36 3.32
N LEU A 92 14.80 -9.07 3.55
CA LEU A 92 13.95 -7.96 3.13
C LEU A 92 13.76 -7.94 1.62
N LEU A 93 14.83 -8.15 0.85
CA LEU A 93 14.77 -8.20 -0.61
C LEU A 93 13.94 -9.40 -1.11
N ILE A 94 14.08 -10.56 -0.49
CA ILE A 94 13.29 -11.75 -0.82
C ILE A 94 11.81 -11.51 -0.56
N GLU A 95 11.48 -10.95 0.61
CA GLU A 95 10.11 -10.61 0.99
C GLU A 95 9.51 -9.56 0.05
N ALA A 96 10.25 -8.48 -0.24
CA ALA A 96 9.83 -7.44 -1.18
C ALA A 96 9.54 -8.03 -2.57
N ARG A 97 10.41 -8.90 -3.09
CA ARG A 97 10.20 -9.57 -4.39
C ARG A 97 8.93 -10.41 -4.41
N ARG A 98 8.65 -11.16 -3.33
CA ARG A 98 7.42 -11.96 -3.21
C ARG A 98 6.18 -11.07 -3.18
N ASN A 99 6.21 -10.00 -2.40
CA ASN A 99 5.12 -9.04 -2.27
C ASN A 99 4.85 -8.31 -3.58
N ILE A 100 5.87 -7.84 -4.29
CA ILE A 100 5.71 -7.18 -5.60
C ILE A 100 5.07 -8.12 -6.63
N ARG A 101 5.48 -9.40 -6.67
CA ARG A 101 4.87 -10.39 -7.58
C ARG A 101 3.40 -10.62 -7.26
N LYS A 102 3.07 -10.79 -5.97
CA LYS A 102 1.69 -10.93 -5.50
C LYS A 102 0.86 -9.70 -5.87
N PHE A 103 1.38 -8.50 -5.61
CA PHE A 103 0.72 -7.24 -5.92
C PHE A 103 0.38 -7.14 -7.42
N LYS A 104 1.38 -7.30 -8.30
CA LYS A 104 1.18 -7.22 -9.75
C LYS A 104 0.20 -8.28 -10.28
N ARG A 105 0.23 -9.49 -9.72
CA ARG A 105 -0.72 -10.55 -10.08
C ARG A 105 -2.16 -10.13 -9.80
N ILE A 106 -2.43 -9.62 -8.61
CA ILE A 106 -3.76 -9.18 -8.20
C ILE A 106 -4.16 -7.92 -8.97
N GLU A 107 -3.26 -6.96 -9.13
CA GLU A 107 -3.47 -5.74 -9.91
C GLU A 107 -3.97 -6.04 -11.33
N ASN A 108 -3.26 -6.92 -12.05
CA ASN A 108 -3.61 -7.29 -13.42
C ASN A 108 -5.00 -7.95 -13.49
N LYS A 109 -5.31 -8.81 -12.52
CA LYS A 109 -6.62 -9.46 -12.43
C LYS A 109 -7.74 -8.44 -12.18
N LEU A 110 -7.52 -7.50 -11.27
CA LEU A 110 -8.49 -6.44 -10.95
C LEU A 110 -8.72 -5.49 -12.12
N LYS A 111 -7.66 -5.12 -12.86
CA LYS A 111 -7.78 -4.36 -14.12
C LYS A 111 -8.61 -5.11 -15.15
N HIS A 112 -8.39 -6.41 -15.31
CA HIS A 112 -9.12 -7.22 -16.27
C HIS A 112 -10.63 -7.29 -15.96
N VAL A 113 -11.02 -7.28 -14.68
CA VAL A 113 -12.43 -7.28 -14.27
C VAL A 113 -13.03 -5.88 -14.09
N GLY A 114 -12.27 -4.81 -14.39
CA GLY A 114 -12.74 -3.42 -14.35
C GLY A 114 -12.94 -2.83 -12.95
N VAL A 115 -12.27 -3.38 -11.93
CA VAL A 115 -12.39 -2.89 -10.54
C VAL A 115 -11.44 -1.71 -10.26
N ILE A 116 -10.28 -1.68 -10.92
CA ILE A 116 -9.28 -0.61 -10.85
C ILE A 116 -8.84 -0.16 -12.23
#